data_AF-A0A9W8JB29-F1
#
_entry.id   AF-A0A9W8JB29-F1
#
_cell.length_a   1.000
_cell.length_b   1.000
_cell.length_c   1.000
_cell.angle_alpha   90.00
_cell.angle_beta   90.00
_cell.angle_gamma   90.00
#
_symmetry.space_group_name_H-M   'P 1'
#
loop_
_entity.id
_entity.type
_entity.pdbx_description
1 polymer ?
#
loop_
_entity_poly.entity_id
_entity_poly.type
_entity_poly.pdbx_seq_one_letter_code
_entity_poly.pdbx_strand_id
1 'polypeptide(L)'
;MLPPPSNAAEIKAVDLIRLHELILFEAQDNLLSAKIEQAFYANKKTRNRRKQLKAGDPGRVTKFLPRWTGPYTIVKANPGTSTYTLDLPGDSTVFPVFHSSLLKRYHDNDDSLIPTRALLKPPPLKFDDGTEEYFIEKIIDEHRTRRMSRYLVRWKGYGPEDDLWIPEEELEGTDALKRWKERSGT
;
A
#
# COMPACT_ATOMS: atom_id res chain seq x y z
N MET A 1 -25.41 30.19 80.68
CA MET A 1 -25.08 28.77 80.43
C MET A 1 -26.01 28.27 79.34
N LEU A 2 -25.51 28.14 78.12
CA LEU A 2 -26.26 27.57 76.99
C LEU A 2 -25.93 26.06 76.90
N PRO A 3 -26.92 25.19 76.63
CA PRO A 3 -26.65 23.77 76.47
C PRO A 3 -25.79 23.52 75.23
N PRO A 4 -24.94 22.47 75.22
CA PRO A 4 -24.14 22.13 74.04
C PRO A 4 -25.08 21.72 72.90
N PRO A 5 -24.78 22.12 71.64
CA PRO A 5 -25.61 21.74 70.51
C PRO A 5 -25.60 20.22 70.32
N SER A 6 -26.81 19.67 70.34
CA SER A 6 -27.17 18.29 70.07
C SER A 6 -26.70 17.84 68.66
N ASN A 7 -25.98 16.71 68.62
CA ASN A 7 -25.78 15.79 67.50
C ASN A 7 -25.81 16.39 66.08
N ALA A 8 -24.62 16.77 65.59
CA ALA A 8 -24.35 16.67 64.16
C ALA A 8 -24.36 15.18 63.79
N ALA A 9 -25.30 14.77 62.94
CA ALA A 9 -25.54 13.39 62.55
C ALA A 9 -24.23 12.60 62.33
N GLU A 10 -23.99 11.59 63.17
CA GLU A 10 -22.90 10.63 62.96
C GLU A 10 -23.12 9.95 61.62
N ILE A 11 -22.37 10.39 60.60
CA ILE A 11 -22.38 9.75 59.30
C ILE A 11 -21.87 8.33 59.53
N LYS A 12 -22.74 7.34 59.32
CA LYS A 12 -22.40 5.94 59.55
C LYS A 12 -21.23 5.60 58.64
N ALA A 13 -20.24 4.87 59.16
CA ALA A 13 -19.05 4.47 58.40
C ALA A 13 -19.40 3.77 57.07
N VAL A 14 -20.54 3.08 57.02
CA VAL A 14 -21.09 2.45 55.80
C VAL A 14 -21.41 3.47 54.71
N ASP A 15 -21.95 4.63 55.07
CA ASP A 15 -22.31 5.68 54.12
C ASP A 15 -21.05 6.38 53.57
N LEU A 16 -20.00 6.52 54.39
CA LEU A 16 -18.69 7.02 53.93
C LEU A 16 -18.01 6.05 52.96
N ILE A 17 -18.07 4.75 53.22
CA ILE A 17 -17.51 3.73 52.32
C ILE A 17 -18.22 3.76 50.97
N ARG A 18 -19.55 3.79 50.97
CA ARG A 18 -20.33 3.91 49.73
C ARG A 18 -20.01 5.17 48.94
N LEU A 19 -19.86 6.30 49.63
CA LEU A 19 -19.49 7.56 49.00
C LEU A 19 -18.09 7.50 48.40
N HIS A 20 -17.13 6.88 49.09
CA HIS A 20 -15.77 6.69 48.60
C HIS A 20 -15.74 5.77 47.36
N GLU A 21 -16.49 4.68 47.38
CA GLU A 21 -16.63 3.78 46.23
C GLU A 21 -17.24 4.51 45.02
N LEU A 22 -18.27 5.34 45.24
CA LEU A 22 -18.91 6.13 44.18
C LEU A 22 -17.92 7.09 43.51
N ILE A 23 -17.12 7.80 44.31
CA ILE A 23 -16.08 8.72 43.81
C ILE A 23 -15.01 7.96 43.03
N LEU A 24 -14.63 6.76 43.50
CA LEU A 24 -13.67 5.93 42.78
C LEU A 24 -14.21 5.47 41.42
N PHE A 25 -15.47 5.03 41.36
CA PHE A 25 -16.11 4.65 40.10
C PHE A 25 -16.20 5.83 39.13
N GLU A 26 -16.64 6.99 39.61
CA GLU A 26 -16.69 8.21 38.80
C GLU A 26 -15.31 8.60 38.27
N ALA A 27 -14.27 8.54 39.12
CA ALA A 27 -12.90 8.80 38.71
C ALA A 27 -12.41 7.80 37.64
N GLN A 28 -12.76 6.51 37.78
CA GLN A 28 -12.42 5.48 36.79
C GLN A 28 -13.13 5.72 35.46
N ASP A 29 -14.41 6.05 35.46
CA ASP A 29 -15.20 6.32 34.26
C ASP A 29 -14.71 7.59 33.54
N ASN A 30 -14.37 8.63 34.30
CA ASN A 30 -13.77 9.85 33.75
C ASN A 30 -12.42 9.56 33.10
N LEU A 31 -11.59 8.73 33.72
CA LEU A 31 -10.28 8.35 33.21
C LEU A 31 -10.40 7.46 31.96
N LEU A 32 -11.38 6.55 31.93
CA LEU A 32 -11.69 5.73 30.76
C LEU A 32 -12.18 6.60 29.59
N SER A 33 -13.11 7.53 29.85
CA SER A 33 -13.63 8.47 28.88
C SER A 33 -12.52 9.34 28.30
N ALA A 34 -11.66 9.90 29.15
CA ALA A 34 -10.50 10.68 28.73
C ALA A 34 -9.53 9.86 27.85
N LYS A 35 -9.27 8.59 28.19
CA LYS A 35 -8.45 7.70 27.35
C LYS A 35 -9.07 7.46 25.98
N ILE A 36 -10.39 7.24 25.92
CA ILE A 36 -11.12 7.04 24.66
C ILE A 36 -11.03 8.30 23.80
N GLU A 37 -11.24 9.49 24.38
CA GLU A 37 -11.15 10.77 23.68
C GLU A 37 -9.72 11.02 23.17
N GLN A 38 -8.70 10.84 24.01
CA GLN A 38 -7.31 10.97 23.62
C GLN A 38 -6.96 10.05 22.45
N ALA A 39 -7.38 8.78 22.52
CA ALA A 39 -7.19 7.82 21.43
C ALA A 39 -7.92 8.25 20.15
N PHE A 40 -9.17 8.73 20.26
CA PHE A 40 -9.93 9.25 19.14
C PHE A 40 -9.23 10.43 18.47
N TYR A 41 -8.78 11.43 19.23
CA TYR A 41 -8.11 12.62 18.68
C TYR A 41 -6.72 12.32 18.10
N ALA A 42 -5.95 11.42 18.72
CA ALA A 42 -4.69 10.92 18.17
C ALA A 42 -4.92 10.18 16.83
N ASN A 43 -5.95 9.33 16.76
CA ASN A 43 -6.33 8.59 15.55
C ASN A 43 -7.02 9.46 14.47
N LYS A 44 -7.60 10.61 14.88
CA LYS A 44 -8.18 11.60 13.97
C LYS A 44 -7.10 12.40 13.24
N LYS A 45 -5.99 12.74 13.93
CA LYS A 45 -4.86 13.49 13.36
C LYS A 45 -3.84 12.63 12.63
N THR A 46 -3.86 11.31 12.77
CA THR A 46 -3.06 10.44 11.88
C THR A 46 -3.63 10.52 10.46
N ARG A 47 -2.96 11.32 9.62
CA ARG A 47 -3.06 11.28 8.15
C ARG A 47 -2.49 9.94 7.67
N ASN A 48 -3.20 8.86 7.96
CA ASN A 48 -2.84 7.55 7.47
C ASN A 48 -3.07 7.55 5.96
N ARG A 49 -2.00 7.36 5.18
CA ARG A 49 -2.06 7.16 3.73
C ARG A 49 -3.08 6.09 3.32
N ARG A 50 -3.37 5.13 4.23
CA ARG A 50 -4.45 4.16 4.11
C ARG A 50 -5.86 4.77 3.95
N LYS A 51 -6.14 5.91 4.61
CA LYS A 51 -7.37 6.68 4.43
C LYS A 51 -7.39 7.38 3.06
N GLN A 52 -6.26 7.91 2.60
CA GLN A 52 -6.12 8.52 1.27
C GLN A 52 -6.32 7.49 0.14
N LEU A 53 -5.70 6.31 0.24
CA LEU A 53 -5.88 5.23 -0.74
C LEU A 53 -7.31 4.70 -0.82
N LYS A 54 -8.12 4.92 0.24
CA LYS A 54 -9.54 4.57 0.30
C LYS A 54 -10.46 5.65 -0.29
N ALA A 55 -9.97 6.89 -0.42
CA ALA A 55 -10.80 8.06 -0.74
C ALA A 55 -11.27 8.14 -2.21
N GLY A 56 -10.96 7.15 -3.05
CA GLY A 56 -11.29 7.17 -4.49
C GLY A 56 -12.44 6.26 -4.92
N ASP A 57 -12.84 5.27 -4.12
CA ASP A 57 -13.86 4.29 -4.53
C ASP A 57 -14.59 3.70 -3.30
N PRO A 58 -15.92 3.83 -3.18
CA PRO A 58 -16.68 3.27 -2.07
C PRO A 58 -16.60 1.73 -1.97
N GLY A 59 -16.18 1.02 -3.03
CA GLY A 59 -15.94 -0.44 -3.01
C GLY A 59 -14.56 -0.85 -2.47
N ARG A 60 -13.65 0.09 -2.17
CA ARG A 60 -12.25 -0.23 -1.86
C ARG A 60 -12.07 -0.77 -0.44
N VAL A 61 -11.77 -2.06 -0.33
CA VAL A 61 -11.42 -2.71 0.94
C VAL A 61 -9.93 -2.50 1.29
N THR A 62 -9.68 -2.01 2.51
CA THR A 62 -8.32 -1.69 3.01
C THR A 62 -7.41 -2.89 3.23
N LYS A 63 -7.96 -4.11 3.22
CA LYS A 63 -7.22 -5.35 3.49
C LYS A 63 -6.20 -5.68 2.40
N PHE A 64 -6.47 -5.27 1.16
CA PHE A 64 -5.61 -5.54 0.00
C PHE A 64 -4.68 -4.36 -0.36
N LEU A 65 -4.77 -3.24 0.35
CA LEU A 65 -3.87 -2.12 0.11
C LEU A 65 -2.49 -2.40 0.72
N PRO A 66 -1.41 -2.11 -0.01
CA PRO A 66 -0.06 -2.29 0.49
C PRO A 66 0.15 -1.42 1.74
N ARG A 67 0.75 -2.02 2.78
CA ARG A 67 1.03 -1.32 4.05
C ARG A 67 2.15 -0.29 3.90
N TRP A 68 3.13 -0.58 3.05
CA TRP A 68 4.27 0.27 2.71
C TRP A 68 4.22 0.58 1.22
N THR A 69 4.53 1.81 0.84
CA THR A 69 4.48 2.25 -0.56
C THR A 69 5.87 2.35 -1.12
N GLY A 70 6.12 1.68 -2.24
CA GLY A 70 7.30 1.85 -3.10
C GLY A 70 8.66 1.54 -2.45
N PRO A 71 9.64 1.09 -3.24
CA PRO A 71 11.00 1.45 -2.96
C PRO A 71 11.19 2.93 -3.34
N TYR A 72 11.69 3.73 -2.41
CA TYR A 72 12.17 5.09 -2.68
C TYR A 72 13.61 5.19 -2.23
N THR A 73 14.42 5.90 -2.99
CA THR A 73 15.82 6.16 -2.65
C THR A 73 15.90 7.29 -1.62
N ILE A 74 16.93 7.25 -0.77
CA ILE A 74 17.21 8.31 0.20
C ILE A 74 18.16 9.31 -0.45
N VAL A 75 17.71 10.56 -0.58
CA VAL A 75 18.51 11.66 -1.13
C VAL A 75 19.38 12.30 -0.04
N LYS A 76 18.84 12.44 1.18
CA LYS A 76 19.53 13.09 2.30
C LYS A 76 19.22 12.38 3.61
N ALA A 77 20.24 12.23 4.45
CA ALA A 77 20.12 11.68 5.80
C ALA A 77 20.58 12.71 6.84
N ASN A 78 19.75 12.93 7.85
CA ASN A 78 20.07 13.74 9.01
C ASN A 78 20.06 12.84 10.26
N PRO A 79 21.20 12.22 10.62
CA PRO A 79 21.26 11.25 11.71
C PRO A 79 20.93 11.88 13.07
N GLY A 80 21.26 13.17 13.29
CA GLY A 80 20.97 13.86 14.56
C GLY A 80 19.49 13.96 14.92
N THR A 81 18.60 14.06 13.92
CA THR A 81 17.14 14.10 14.12
C THR A 81 16.45 12.84 13.63
N SER A 82 17.20 11.82 13.20
CA SER A 82 16.67 10.60 12.60
C SER A 82 15.68 10.86 11.44
N THR A 83 15.93 11.92 10.66
CA THR A 83 15.09 12.29 9.50
C THR A 83 15.81 12.02 8.19
N TYR A 84 15.06 11.57 7.20
CA TYR A 84 15.54 11.20 5.88
C TYR A 84 14.65 11.81 4.81
N THR A 85 15.27 12.35 3.76
CA THR A 85 14.56 12.86 2.58
C THR A 85 14.54 11.78 1.53
N LEU A 86 13.34 11.40 1.08
CA LEU A 86 13.12 10.42 0.01
C LEU A 86 12.99 11.11 -1.34
N ASP A 87 13.43 10.43 -2.39
CA ASP A 87 13.13 10.79 -3.78
C ASP A 87 11.70 10.32 -4.12
N LEU A 88 10.75 11.23 -4.03
CA LEU A 88 9.34 10.96 -4.34
C LEU A 88 9.03 11.44 -5.77
N PRO A 89 8.11 10.77 -6.49
CA PRO A 89 7.67 11.22 -7.80
C PRO A 89 7.12 12.65 -7.72
N GLY A 90 7.40 13.46 -8.75
CA GLY A 90 7.09 14.89 -8.78
C GLY A 90 5.61 15.23 -8.57
N ASP A 91 4.71 14.29 -8.86
CA ASP A 91 3.26 14.45 -8.71
C ASP A 91 2.78 14.22 -7.26
N SER A 92 3.68 13.92 -6.33
CA SER A 92 3.30 13.64 -4.95
C SER A 92 3.03 14.94 -4.16
N THR A 93 1.86 15.02 -3.53
CA THR A 93 1.48 16.12 -2.63
C THR A 93 2.06 15.95 -1.21
N VAL A 94 2.98 15.01 -1.01
CA VAL A 94 3.51 14.63 0.30
C VAL A 94 4.90 15.24 0.48
N PHE A 95 5.17 15.79 1.66
CA PHE A 95 6.48 16.31 1.98
C PHE A 95 7.52 15.17 1.99
N PRO A 96 8.69 15.32 1.33
CA PRO A 96 9.62 14.21 1.12
C PRO A 96 10.46 13.84 2.35
N VAL A 97 10.37 14.59 3.44
CA VAL A 97 11.13 14.32 4.67
C VAL A 97 10.31 13.46 5.64
N PHE A 98 10.88 12.32 6.02
CA PHE A 98 10.26 11.36 6.93
C PHE A 98 11.19 11.03 8.09
N HIS A 99 10.62 10.74 9.25
CA HIS A 99 11.36 10.18 10.38
C HIS A 99 11.63 8.67 10.16
N SER A 100 12.73 8.16 10.71
CA SER A 100 13.15 6.75 10.59
C SER A 100 12.07 5.73 10.92
N SER A 101 11.21 6.03 11.90
CA SER A 101 10.08 5.19 12.32
C SER A 101 9.00 5.00 11.25
N LEU A 102 8.94 5.88 10.25
CA LEU A 102 8.01 5.83 9.12
C LEU A 102 8.65 5.24 7.87
N LEU A 103 9.87 4.72 7.98
CA LEU A 103 10.59 4.09 6.89
C LEU A 103 10.78 2.61 7.18
N LYS A 104 10.75 1.82 6.12
CA LYS A 104 11.10 0.41 6.18
C LYS A 104 12.14 0.14 5.12
N ARG A 105 13.23 -0.53 5.51
CA ARG A 105 14.25 -0.98 4.57
C ARG A 105 13.57 -1.88 3.52
N TYR A 106 13.76 -1.52 2.26
CA TYR A 106 13.34 -2.35 1.16
C TYR A 106 14.29 -3.54 1.05
N HIS A 107 13.71 -4.71 0.87
CA HIS A 107 14.44 -5.94 0.58
C HIS A 107 13.87 -6.43 -0.74
N ASP A 108 14.74 -6.56 -1.73
CA ASP A 108 14.38 -7.19 -2.99
C ASP A 108 13.85 -8.60 -2.71
N ASN A 109 12.89 -9.03 -3.53
CA ASN A 109 12.43 -10.41 -3.45
C ASN A 109 13.57 -11.30 -3.95
N ASP A 110 14.04 -12.20 -3.09
CA ASP A 110 14.99 -13.23 -3.51
C ASP A 110 14.21 -14.40 -4.10
N ASP A 111 14.16 -14.44 -5.43
CA ASP A 111 13.44 -15.46 -6.18
C ASP A 111 14.00 -16.89 -5.94
N SER A 112 15.25 -17.00 -5.46
CA SER A 112 15.86 -18.30 -5.14
C SER A 112 15.28 -18.94 -3.87
N LEU A 113 14.77 -18.14 -2.92
CA LEU A 113 14.22 -18.63 -1.65
C LEU A 113 12.84 -19.26 -1.81
N ILE A 114 12.07 -18.84 -2.83
CA ILE A 114 10.73 -19.37 -3.11
C ILE A 114 10.58 -19.59 -4.62
N PRO A 115 11.19 -20.65 -5.18
CA PRO A 115 11.19 -20.90 -6.62
C PRO A 115 9.79 -21.05 -7.22
N THR A 116 8.81 -21.51 -6.43
CA THR A 116 7.41 -21.68 -6.87
C THR A 116 6.71 -20.34 -7.16
N ARG A 117 7.23 -19.21 -6.65
CA ARG A 117 6.70 -17.87 -6.94
C ARG A 117 7.35 -17.23 -8.16
N ALA A 118 8.55 -17.66 -8.54
CA ALA A 118 9.16 -17.22 -9.77
C ALA A 118 8.32 -17.78 -10.93
N LEU A 119 7.73 -16.90 -11.74
CA LEU A 119 7.20 -17.31 -13.02
C LEU A 119 8.42 -17.76 -13.83
N LEU A 120 8.64 -19.08 -13.92
CA LEU A 120 9.71 -19.64 -14.74
C LEU A 120 9.46 -19.15 -16.17
N LYS A 121 10.23 -18.15 -16.59
CA LYS A 121 10.25 -17.63 -17.95
C LYS A 121 10.54 -18.82 -18.85
N PRO A 122 9.65 -19.18 -19.80
CA PRO A 122 9.94 -20.28 -20.70
C PRO A 122 11.21 -19.96 -21.49
N PRO A 123 12.13 -20.91 -21.64
CA PRO A 123 13.34 -20.70 -22.42
C PRO A 123 12.99 -20.40 -23.89
N PRO A 124 13.81 -19.61 -24.59
CA PRO A 124 13.64 -19.41 -26.03
C PRO A 124 13.73 -20.73 -26.79
N LEU A 125 12.97 -20.83 -27.87
CA LEU A 125 13.19 -21.84 -28.91
C LEU A 125 14.42 -21.43 -29.71
N LYS A 126 15.44 -22.28 -29.70
CA LYS A 126 16.67 -22.06 -30.47
C LYS A 126 16.61 -22.84 -31.76
N PHE A 127 16.87 -22.16 -32.88
CA PHE A 127 17.00 -22.79 -34.19
C PHE A 127 18.48 -22.96 -34.56
N ASP A 128 18.76 -23.86 -35.50
CA ASP A 128 20.12 -24.17 -35.96
C ASP A 128 20.83 -22.95 -36.57
N ASP A 129 20.05 -21.97 -37.05
CA ASP A 129 20.53 -20.71 -37.61
C ASP A 129 20.94 -19.68 -36.54
N GLY A 130 20.84 -20.03 -35.25
CA GLY A 130 21.18 -19.18 -34.11
C GLY A 130 20.10 -18.16 -33.74
N THR A 131 18.94 -18.19 -34.39
CA THR A 131 17.79 -17.35 -34.04
C THR A 131 17.06 -17.91 -32.80
N GLU A 132 16.54 -17.01 -31.98
CA GLU A 132 15.75 -17.32 -30.79
C GLU A 132 14.31 -16.83 -30.99
N GLU A 133 13.33 -17.73 -30.86
CA GLU A 133 11.91 -17.37 -30.88
C GLU A 133 11.26 -17.59 -29.52
N TYR A 134 10.29 -16.74 -29.20
CA TYR A 134 9.56 -16.76 -27.93
C TYR A 134 8.06 -16.93 -28.19
N PHE A 135 7.38 -17.67 -27.31
CA PHE A 135 5.93 -17.85 -27.43
C PHE A 135 5.20 -16.55 -27.10
N ILE A 136 4.42 -16.05 -28.05
CA ILE A 136 3.55 -14.89 -27.84
C ILE A 136 2.31 -15.32 -27.06
N GLU A 137 2.03 -14.64 -25.95
CA GLU A 137 0.78 -14.81 -25.20
C GLU A 137 -0.37 -14.05 -25.85
N LYS A 138 -0.16 -12.75 -26.10
CA LYS A 138 -1.15 -11.86 -26.72
C LYS A 138 -0.51 -10.55 -27.20
N ILE A 139 -1.18 -9.89 -28.13
CA ILE A 139 -0.95 -8.48 -28.46
C ILE A 139 -1.76 -7.62 -27.49
N ILE A 140 -1.13 -6.58 -26.95
CA ILE A 140 -1.72 -5.65 -25.98
C ILE A 140 -2.25 -4.41 -26.67
N ASP A 141 -1.47 -3.88 -27.61
CA ASP A 141 -1.73 -2.59 -28.25
C ASP A 141 -1.18 -2.55 -29.68
N GLU A 142 -1.69 -1.63 -30.48
CA GLU A 142 -1.33 -1.42 -31.87
C GLU A 142 -1.01 0.05 -32.12
N HIS A 143 0.16 0.30 -32.72
CA HIS A 143 0.58 1.62 -33.14
C HIS A 143 0.74 1.65 -34.65
N ARG A 144 -0.15 2.38 -35.32
CA ARG A 144 -0.19 2.46 -36.79
C ARG A 144 0.27 3.83 -37.28
N THR A 145 1.33 3.84 -38.10
CA THR A 145 1.81 5.01 -38.84
C THR A 145 1.46 4.84 -40.33
N ARG A 146 1.46 5.93 -41.13
CA ARG A 146 1.17 5.92 -42.57
C ARG A 146 1.99 4.90 -43.39
N ARG A 147 3.15 4.47 -42.88
CA ARG A 147 4.08 3.56 -43.56
C ARG A 147 4.28 2.20 -42.87
N MET A 148 3.98 2.08 -41.57
CA MET A 148 4.30 0.88 -40.79
C MET A 148 3.33 0.71 -39.63
N SER A 149 2.96 -0.54 -39.34
CA SER A 149 2.24 -0.93 -38.13
C SER A 149 3.20 -1.62 -37.17
N ARG A 150 3.11 -1.30 -35.87
CA ARG A 150 3.83 -1.98 -34.80
C ARG A 150 2.82 -2.49 -33.77
N TYR A 151 3.14 -3.59 -33.13
CA TYR A 151 2.30 -4.22 -32.12
C TYR A 151 3.08 -4.38 -30.82
N LEU A 152 2.44 -4.06 -29.69
CA LEU A 152 3.00 -4.29 -28.37
C LEU A 152 2.71 -5.73 -27.97
N VAL A 153 3.76 -6.54 -27.90
CA VAL A 153 3.65 -7.99 -27.73
C VAL A 153 3.94 -8.38 -26.29
N ARG A 154 3.03 -9.17 -25.70
CA ARG A 154 3.27 -9.88 -24.44
C ARG A 154 3.70 -11.31 -24.71
N TRP A 155 4.84 -11.68 -24.16
CA TRP A 155 5.36 -13.04 -24.23
C TRP A 155 4.79 -13.91 -23.10
N LYS A 156 4.62 -15.21 -23.38
CA LYS A 156 4.06 -16.17 -22.42
C LYS A 156 5.00 -16.36 -21.24
N GLY A 157 4.53 -16.05 -20.04
CA GLY A 157 5.33 -16.17 -18.81
C GLY A 157 6.29 -15.00 -18.56
N TYR A 158 6.19 -13.93 -19.35
CA TYR A 158 6.89 -12.67 -19.14
C TYR A 158 5.89 -11.59 -18.69
N GLY A 159 6.31 -10.69 -17.82
CA GLY A 159 5.47 -9.62 -17.32
C GLY A 159 5.46 -8.38 -18.23
N PRO A 160 4.66 -7.36 -17.89
CA PRO A 160 4.57 -6.12 -18.67
C PRO A 160 5.90 -5.36 -18.81
N GLU A 161 6.86 -5.64 -17.94
CA GLU A 161 8.22 -5.10 -18.00
C GLU A 161 9.02 -5.56 -19.22
N ASP A 162 8.65 -6.71 -19.80
CA ASP A 162 9.34 -7.32 -20.94
C ASP A 162 8.52 -7.15 -22.26
N ASP A 163 7.46 -6.34 -22.25
CA ASP A 163 6.64 -6.08 -23.45
C ASP A 163 7.44 -5.21 -24.45
N LEU A 164 7.46 -5.62 -25.73
CA LEU A 164 8.20 -4.92 -26.79
C LEU A 164 7.32 -4.58 -27.99
N TRP A 165 7.65 -3.47 -28.67
CA TRP A 165 7.02 -3.05 -29.91
C TRP A 165 7.68 -3.72 -31.12
N ILE A 166 6.97 -4.65 -31.74
CA ILE A 166 7.44 -5.47 -32.86
C ILE A 166 6.77 -5.02 -34.15
N PRO A 167 7.50 -4.90 -35.28
CA PRO A 167 6.90 -4.60 -36.57
C PRO A 167 5.95 -5.71 -37.04
N GLU A 168 4.96 -5.35 -37.85
CA GLU A 168 4.00 -6.31 -38.41
C GLU A 168 4.66 -7.45 -39.19
N GLU A 169 5.76 -7.16 -39.90
CA GLU A 169 6.53 -8.11 -40.71
C GLU A 169 7.10 -9.27 -39.88
N GLU A 170 7.56 -9.00 -38.65
CA GLU A 170 8.08 -10.04 -37.74
C GLU A 170 6.98 -10.86 -37.07
N LEU A 171 5.74 -10.37 -37.08
CA LEU A 171 4.57 -11.05 -36.50
C LEU A 171 3.72 -11.78 -37.54
N GLU A 172 4.10 -11.68 -38.81
CA GLU A 172 3.38 -12.28 -39.91
C GLU A 172 3.37 -13.82 -39.76
N GLY A 173 2.17 -14.42 -39.91
CA GLY A 173 1.98 -15.86 -39.70
C GLY A 173 1.77 -16.29 -38.24
N THR A 174 1.83 -15.37 -37.26
CA THR A 174 1.54 -15.72 -35.85
C THR A 174 0.04 -15.79 -35.55
N ASP A 175 -0.37 -16.77 -34.75
CA ASP A 175 -1.76 -16.90 -34.27
C ASP A 175 -2.22 -15.68 -33.46
N ALA A 176 -1.28 -15.03 -32.75
CA ALA A 176 -1.56 -13.86 -31.94
C ALA A 176 -1.97 -12.65 -32.80
N LEU A 177 -1.27 -12.40 -33.92
CA LEU A 177 -1.61 -11.33 -34.85
C LEU A 177 -2.96 -11.59 -35.52
N LYS A 178 -3.24 -12.85 -35.90
CA LYS A 178 -4.53 -13.23 -36.47
C LYS A 178 -5.70 -12.93 -35.52
N ARG A 179 -5.59 -13.38 -34.26
CA ARG A 179 -6.61 -13.12 -33.22
C ARG A 179 -6.79 -11.63 -32.95
N TRP A 180 -5.70 -10.85 -32.97
CA TRP A 180 -5.78 -9.40 -32.80
C TRP A 180 -6.55 -8.74 -33.95
N LYS A 181 -6.21 -9.08 -35.20
CA LYS A 181 -6.88 -8.54 -36.39
C LYS A 181 -8.37 -8.95 -36.44
N GLU A 182 -8.71 -10.17 -36.07
CA GLU A 182 -10.11 -10.63 -35.94
C GLU A 182 -10.89 -9.84 -34.88
N ARG A 183 -10.23 -9.45 -33.78
CA ARG A 183 -10.84 -8.64 -32.72
C ARG A 183 -10.96 -7.16 -33.09
N SER A 184 -10.02 -6.65 -33.89
CA SER A 184 -9.91 -5.25 -34.29
C SER A 184 -10.60 -4.92 -35.62
N GLY A 185 -10.97 -5.91 -36.45
CA GLY A 185 -11.84 -5.74 -37.63
C GLY A 185 -13.28 -5.41 -37.21
N THR A 186 -14.08 -4.54 -37.85
CA THR A 186 -14.25 -4.21 -39.30
C THR A 186 -14.24 -5.42 -40.22
#